data_AF-W0FVA5-F1
#
_entry.id   AF-W0FVA5-F1
#
_cell.length_a   1.000
_cell.length_b   1.000
_cell.length_c   1.000
_cell.angle_alpha   90.00
_cell.angle_beta   90.00
_cell.angle_gamma   90.00
#
_symmetry.space_group_name_H-M   'P 1'
#
loop_
_entity.id
_entity.type
_entity.pdbx_description
1 polymer ?
#
loop_
_entity_poly.entity_id
_entity_poly.type
_entity_poly.pdbx_seq_one_letter_code
_entity_poly.pdbx_strand_id
1 'polypeptide(L)'
;MKRSSRYERFPDNDEIEDPKDVIPWTPGTGYKVLQGSGKVRGQVIAVCGGPLWQIMGTKYFPGPDIWEDSIIALEHGSIYGSKVAGLHELRAFAAAGVFDKAKAVITGPLDEDNEETIIKVICNEVHRPDMVILENVDYIHRTPMTILPTGAWMEIDCDGPEIKILEPGVS
;
A
#
# COMPACT_ATOMS: atom_id res chain seq x y z
N MET A 1 -21.27 -17.90 39.39
CA MET A 1 -21.15 -16.48 39.01
C MET A 1 -21.00 -16.43 37.48
N LYS A 2 -22.09 -16.23 36.71
CA LYS A 2 -22.03 -16.17 35.25
C LYS A 2 -21.56 -14.77 34.84
N ARG A 3 -20.32 -14.62 34.37
CA ARG A 3 -19.87 -13.38 33.73
C ARG A 3 -20.52 -13.32 32.35
N SER A 4 -21.55 -12.49 32.22
CA SER A 4 -22.05 -12.02 30.93
C SER A 4 -20.99 -11.06 30.37
N SER A 5 -20.08 -11.55 29.54
CA SER A 5 -19.29 -10.66 28.68
C SER A 5 -20.22 -10.06 27.64
N ARG A 6 -20.73 -8.85 27.89
CA ARG A 6 -21.21 -8.00 26.80
C ARG A 6 -19.96 -7.53 26.07
N TYR A 7 -19.76 -7.99 24.84
CA TYR A 7 -18.89 -7.28 23.93
C TYR A 7 -19.58 -5.95 23.65
N GLU A 8 -18.98 -4.84 24.07
CA GLU A 8 -19.38 -3.54 23.56
C GLU A 8 -19.01 -3.50 22.08
N ARG A 9 -19.97 -3.11 21.25
CA ARG A 9 -19.73 -2.89 19.82
C ARG A 9 -18.71 -1.75 19.74
N PHE A 10 -17.53 -2.04 19.24
CA PHE A 10 -16.60 -1.00 18.81
C PHE A 10 -17.22 -0.39 17.54
N PRO A 11 -17.57 0.91 17.53
CA PRO A 11 -17.91 1.57 16.28
C PRO A 11 -16.60 1.67 15.50
N ASP A 12 -16.39 0.73 14.58
CA ASP A 12 -15.35 0.86 13.58
C ASP A 12 -15.78 1.98 12.60
N ASN A 13 -14.83 2.74 12.08
CA ASN A 13 -15.06 3.86 11.13
C ASN A 13 -15.71 3.44 9.79
N ASP A 14 -16.12 2.18 9.65
CA ASP A 14 -16.76 1.62 8.46
C ASP A 14 -18.29 1.73 8.48
N GLU A 15 -18.86 2.40 9.49
CA GLU A 15 -20.29 2.71 9.49
C GLU A 15 -20.59 3.83 8.49
N ILE A 16 -21.32 3.48 7.42
CA ILE A 16 -21.96 4.48 6.55
C ILE A 16 -22.96 5.25 7.43
N GLU A 17 -22.62 6.48 7.81
CA GLU A 17 -23.45 7.31 8.71
C GLU A 17 -24.85 7.59 8.11
N ASP A 18 -24.94 7.82 6.80
CA ASP A 18 -26.20 7.82 6.04
C ASP A 18 -26.02 7.16 4.65
N PRO A 19 -26.77 6.09 4.31
CA PRO A 19 -26.77 5.50 2.96
C PRO A 19 -27.12 6.49 1.82
N LYS A 20 -27.58 7.70 2.16
CA LYS A 20 -27.85 8.81 1.23
C LYS A 20 -26.68 9.75 1.04
N ASP A 21 -25.60 9.61 1.80
CA ASP A 21 -24.40 10.42 1.61
C ASP A 21 -23.86 10.18 0.20
N VAL A 22 -23.93 11.22 -0.62
CA VAL A 22 -23.48 11.18 -2.00
C VAL A 22 -21.96 11.20 -1.97
N ILE A 23 -21.32 10.13 -2.44
CA ILE A 23 -19.87 10.10 -2.65
C ILE A 23 -19.55 11.12 -3.76
N PRO A 24 -18.85 12.23 -3.45
CA PRO A 24 -18.56 13.25 -4.44
C PRO A 24 -17.60 12.70 -5.50
N TRP A 25 -18.01 12.76 -6.77
CA TRP A 25 -17.13 12.39 -7.88
C TRP A 25 -16.03 13.45 -8.06
N THR A 26 -14.78 13.03 -7.99
CA THR A 26 -13.62 13.87 -8.25
C THR A 26 -12.87 13.30 -9.46
N PRO A 27 -12.49 14.13 -10.45
CA PRO A 27 -11.65 13.67 -11.54
C PRO A 27 -10.33 13.12 -11.00
N GLY A 28 -9.92 11.95 -11.48
CA GLY A 28 -8.58 11.41 -11.20
C GLY A 28 -7.51 12.26 -11.88
N THR A 29 -6.39 12.49 -11.18
CA THR A 29 -5.22 13.21 -11.71
C THR A 29 -4.24 12.29 -12.47
N GLY A 30 -4.50 10.97 -12.47
CA GLY A 30 -3.61 9.97 -13.06
C GLY A 30 -2.46 9.58 -12.14
N TYR A 31 -1.69 8.57 -12.54
CA TYR A 31 -0.56 8.09 -11.73
C TYR A 31 0.54 9.15 -11.64
N LYS A 32 1.18 9.21 -10.47
CA LYS A 32 2.29 10.11 -10.20
C LYS A 32 3.54 9.30 -9.85
N VAL A 33 4.63 9.52 -10.57
CA VAL A 33 5.92 8.89 -10.27
C VAL A 33 6.64 9.75 -9.24
N LEU A 34 6.81 9.23 -8.03
CA LEU A 34 7.56 9.90 -6.96
C LEU A 34 9.06 9.60 -7.06
N GLN A 35 9.41 8.40 -7.52
CA GLN A 35 10.79 7.94 -7.67
C GLN A 35 10.89 6.89 -8.78
N GLY A 36 12.01 6.91 -9.53
CA GLY A 36 12.34 5.92 -10.55
C GLY A 36 12.04 6.38 -11.99
N SER A 37 12.42 5.54 -12.95
CA SER A 37 12.29 5.81 -14.39
C SER A 37 12.27 4.50 -15.19
N GLY A 38 11.82 4.55 -16.45
CA GLY A 38 11.78 3.37 -17.31
C GLY A 38 10.69 2.38 -16.92
N LYS A 39 10.89 1.11 -17.25
CA LYS A 39 9.92 0.04 -16.99
C LYS A 39 10.44 -0.94 -15.95
N VAL A 40 9.55 -1.36 -15.06
CA VAL A 40 9.84 -2.35 -14.03
C VAL A 40 8.77 -3.44 -14.01
N ARG A 41 9.19 -4.69 -13.75
CA ARG A 41 8.30 -5.84 -13.65
C ARG A 41 8.52 -6.58 -12.35
N GLY A 42 7.44 -7.12 -11.80
CA GLY A 42 7.46 -7.95 -10.62
C GLY A 42 6.11 -8.59 -10.36
N GLN A 43 6.06 -9.55 -9.45
CA GLN A 43 4.79 -10.07 -8.95
C GLN A 43 4.19 -9.07 -7.96
N VAL A 44 2.93 -8.68 -8.16
CA VAL A 44 2.26 -7.72 -7.29
C VAL A 44 1.86 -8.37 -5.98
N ILE A 45 2.23 -7.79 -4.85
CA ILE A 45 1.80 -8.22 -3.51
C ILE A 45 0.97 -7.09 -2.91
N ALA A 46 -0.36 -7.25 -2.88
CA ALA A 46 -1.25 -6.23 -2.35
C ALA A 46 -1.43 -6.40 -0.84
N VAL A 47 -1.17 -5.33 -0.09
CA VAL A 47 -1.21 -5.32 1.36
C VAL A 47 -1.80 -3.99 1.86
N CYS A 48 -2.60 -4.08 2.91
CA CYS A 48 -2.98 -2.93 3.71
C CYS A 48 -1.97 -2.80 4.86
N GLY A 49 -1.37 -1.61 5.03
CA GLY A 49 -0.32 -1.38 6.04
C GLY A 49 -0.75 -1.81 7.43
N GLY A 50 -1.90 -1.33 7.90
CA GLY A 50 -2.40 -1.62 9.26
C GLY A 50 -2.47 -3.13 9.56
N PRO A 51 -3.23 -3.93 8.80
CA PRO A 51 -3.28 -5.39 8.97
C PRO A 51 -1.91 -6.08 8.83
N LEU A 52 -1.07 -5.66 7.87
CA LEU A 52 0.27 -6.22 7.72
C LEU A 52 1.13 -5.95 8.97
N TRP A 53 1.03 -4.75 9.54
CA TRP A 53 1.73 -4.36 10.76
C TRP A 53 1.24 -5.17 11.96
N GLN A 54 -0.07 -5.43 12.08
CA GLN A 54 -0.65 -6.22 13.17
C GLN A 54 -0.16 -7.67 13.23
N ILE A 55 0.18 -8.27 12.08
CA ILE A 55 0.65 -9.66 12.01
C ILE A 55 2.17 -9.81 12.12
N MET A 56 2.92 -8.71 12.22
CA MET A 56 4.37 -8.73 12.41
C MET A 56 4.79 -9.56 13.63
N GLY A 57 5.85 -10.34 13.49
CA GLY A 57 6.34 -11.23 14.55
C GLY A 57 5.52 -12.53 14.71
N THR A 58 4.44 -12.70 13.95
CA THR A 58 3.71 -13.98 13.87
C THR A 58 4.25 -14.84 12.73
N LYS A 59 3.91 -16.14 12.74
CA LYS A 59 4.20 -17.06 11.63
C LYS A 59 3.48 -16.72 10.32
N TYR A 60 2.56 -15.76 10.33
CA TYR A 60 1.80 -15.32 9.16
C TYR A 60 2.39 -14.09 8.49
N PHE A 61 3.34 -13.39 9.15
CA PHE A 61 4.06 -12.33 8.49
C PHE A 61 4.88 -12.92 7.33
N PRO A 62 4.81 -12.35 6.11
CA PRO A 62 5.49 -12.95 4.98
C PRO A 62 7.01 -13.00 5.17
N GLY A 63 7.62 -14.12 4.78
CA GLY A 63 9.08 -14.25 4.75
C GLY A 63 9.71 -13.37 3.67
N PRO A 64 11.04 -13.17 3.72
CA PRO A 64 11.75 -12.27 2.80
C PRO A 64 11.62 -12.67 1.33
N ASP A 65 11.41 -13.95 1.03
CA ASP A 65 11.33 -14.48 -0.33
C ASP A 65 10.13 -13.94 -1.12
N ILE A 66 9.04 -13.52 -0.44
CA ILE A 66 7.88 -12.95 -1.13
C ILE A 66 8.18 -11.56 -1.73
N TRP A 67 9.19 -10.88 -1.18
CA TRP A 67 9.56 -9.52 -1.59
C TRP A 67 10.61 -9.52 -2.70
N GLU A 68 11.20 -10.66 -3.02
CA GLU A 68 12.19 -10.79 -4.09
C GLU A 68 11.56 -10.42 -5.43
N ASP A 69 12.14 -9.41 -6.09
CA ASP A 69 11.70 -8.90 -7.38
C ASP A 69 10.21 -8.49 -7.46
N SER A 70 9.57 -8.23 -6.33
CA SER A 70 8.13 -7.97 -6.26
C SER A 70 7.76 -6.49 -6.49
N ILE A 71 6.48 -6.25 -6.75
CA ILE A 71 5.84 -4.93 -6.71
C ILE A 71 4.93 -4.91 -5.49
N ILE A 72 5.24 -4.07 -4.49
CA ILE A 72 4.43 -3.99 -3.27
C ILE A 72 3.33 -2.98 -3.51
N ALA A 73 2.07 -3.43 -3.53
CA ALA A 73 0.92 -2.53 -3.49
C ALA A 73 0.55 -2.25 -2.04
N LEU A 74 1.18 -1.24 -1.45
CA LEU A 74 1.09 -0.88 -0.04
C LEU A 74 0.11 0.28 0.17
N GLU A 75 -1.06 0.00 0.73
CA GLU A 75 -1.90 1.07 1.25
C GLU A 75 -1.28 1.63 2.55
N HIS A 76 -0.80 2.87 2.47
CA HIS A 76 -0.10 3.57 3.53
C HIS A 76 -0.54 5.05 3.58
N GLY A 77 -0.33 5.69 4.74
CA GLY A 77 -0.53 7.13 4.91
C GLY A 77 -0.69 7.52 6.38
N SER A 78 -1.68 8.39 6.65
CA SER A 78 -1.98 8.88 8.01
C SER A 78 -2.83 7.90 8.81
N ILE A 79 -2.22 6.81 9.26
CA ILE A 79 -2.88 5.77 10.08
C ILE A 79 -3.49 6.43 11.31
N TYR A 80 -4.79 6.23 11.52
CA TYR A 80 -5.57 6.86 12.60
C TYR A 80 -5.43 8.39 12.66
N GLY A 81 -5.19 9.04 11.51
CA GLY A 81 -4.96 10.49 11.42
C GLY A 81 -3.58 10.95 11.93
N SER A 82 -2.63 10.03 12.13
CA SER A 82 -1.30 10.34 12.66
C SER A 82 -0.20 10.11 11.63
N LYS A 83 0.45 11.19 11.21
CA LYS A 83 1.62 11.16 10.30
C LYS A 83 2.81 10.42 10.92
N VAL A 84 3.01 10.59 12.22
CA VAL A 84 4.06 9.89 12.97
C VAL A 84 3.80 8.38 13.02
N ALA A 85 2.53 7.96 13.12
CA ALA A 85 2.19 6.54 13.04
C ALA A 85 2.55 5.96 11.66
N GLY A 86 2.24 6.70 10.58
CA GLY A 86 2.66 6.33 9.23
C GLY A 86 4.18 6.17 9.08
N LEU A 87 4.96 7.16 9.52
CA LEU A 87 6.42 7.06 9.51
C LEU A 87 6.94 5.81 10.26
N HIS A 88 6.36 5.49 11.42
CA HIS A 88 6.76 4.32 12.20
C HIS A 88 6.35 3.00 11.55
N GLU A 89 5.20 2.95 10.86
CA GLU A 89 4.79 1.79 10.07
C GLU A 89 5.81 1.48 8.97
N LEU A 90 6.15 2.48 8.14
CA LEU A 90 7.12 2.30 7.07
C LEU A 90 8.48 1.87 7.62
N ARG A 91 8.93 2.45 8.73
CA ARG A 91 10.18 2.03 9.39
C ARG A 91 10.10 0.62 9.98
N ALA A 92 8.93 0.19 10.45
CA ALA A 92 8.75 -1.19 10.91
C ALA A 92 8.87 -2.18 9.73
N PHE A 93 8.26 -1.87 8.58
CA PHE A 93 8.41 -2.67 7.37
C PHE A 93 9.84 -2.68 6.83
N ALA A 94 10.52 -1.53 6.84
CA ALA A 94 11.93 -1.43 6.51
C ALA A 94 12.79 -2.32 7.42
N ALA A 95 12.59 -2.25 8.74
CA ALA A 95 13.32 -3.09 9.70
C ALA A 95 13.03 -4.59 9.54
N ALA A 96 11.87 -4.95 8.98
CA ALA A 96 11.51 -6.33 8.66
C ALA A 96 11.98 -6.79 7.27
N GLY A 97 12.69 -5.94 6.52
CA GLY A 97 13.26 -6.26 5.21
C GLY A 97 12.24 -6.28 4.06
N VAL A 98 11.07 -5.67 4.24
CA VAL A 98 9.99 -5.64 3.21
C VAL A 98 10.46 -4.96 1.93
N PHE A 99 11.28 -3.90 2.04
CA PHE A 99 11.73 -3.10 0.90
C PHE A 99 13.08 -3.55 0.32
N ASP A 100 13.76 -4.51 0.93
CA ASP A 100 15.16 -4.82 0.62
C ASP A 100 15.34 -5.30 -0.82
N LYS A 101 14.38 -6.11 -1.31
CA LYS A 101 14.48 -6.80 -2.60
C LYS A 101 13.35 -6.48 -3.58
N ALA A 102 12.34 -5.73 -3.13
CA ALA A 102 11.26 -5.28 -3.98
C ALA A 102 11.79 -4.34 -5.06
N LYS A 103 11.12 -4.35 -6.21
CA LYS A 103 11.44 -3.48 -7.36
C LYS A 103 10.65 -2.19 -7.38
N ALA A 104 9.44 -2.22 -6.83
CA ALA A 104 8.60 -1.05 -6.76
C ALA A 104 7.67 -1.08 -5.55
N VAL A 105 7.24 0.10 -5.13
CA VAL A 105 6.07 0.31 -4.29
C VAL A 105 5.04 1.08 -5.10
N ILE A 106 3.80 0.61 -5.10
CA ILE A 106 2.65 1.37 -5.55
C ILE A 106 1.77 1.70 -4.34
N THR A 107 1.16 2.88 -4.33
CA THR A 107 0.29 3.37 -3.25
C THR A 107 -0.91 4.14 -3.80
N GLY A 108 -1.92 4.32 -2.97
CA GLY A 108 -2.98 5.30 -3.21
C GLY A 108 -2.48 6.74 -3.12
N PRO A 109 -3.35 7.74 -3.33
CA PRO A 109 -2.98 9.15 -3.24
C PRO A 109 -2.42 9.52 -1.86
N LEU A 110 -1.38 10.33 -1.86
CA LEU A 110 -0.69 10.84 -0.68
C LEU A 110 -0.83 12.37 -0.62
N ASP A 111 -0.71 12.94 0.58
CA ASP A 111 -0.42 14.37 0.74
C ASP A 111 1.11 14.60 0.69
N GLU A 112 1.53 15.86 0.57
CA GLU A 112 2.95 16.25 0.46
C GLU A 112 3.81 15.63 1.58
N ASP A 113 3.31 15.62 2.81
CA ASP A 113 4.04 15.07 3.96
C ASP A 113 4.23 13.53 3.84
N ASN A 114 3.21 12.80 3.37
CA ASN A 114 3.32 11.36 3.18
C ASN A 114 4.20 11.02 1.96
N GLU A 115 4.20 11.83 0.90
CA GLU A 115 5.16 11.71 -0.22
C GLU A 115 6.60 11.87 0.28
N GLU A 116 6.88 12.90 1.08
CA GLU A 116 8.19 13.11 1.68
C GLU A 116 8.58 11.95 2.61
N THR A 117 7.61 11.43 3.37
CA THR A 117 7.82 10.33 4.32
C THR A 117 8.20 9.03 3.62
N ILE A 118 7.46 8.64 2.57
CA ILE A 118 7.75 7.40 1.84
C ILE A 118 9.09 7.48 1.12
N ILE A 119 9.41 8.62 0.48
CA ILE A 119 10.72 8.86 -0.14
C ILE A 119 11.82 8.82 0.91
N LYS A 120 11.63 9.48 2.06
CA LYS A 120 12.61 9.48 3.14
C LYS A 120 12.94 8.07 3.61
N VAL A 121 11.94 7.25 3.92
CA VAL A 121 12.18 5.90 4.41
C VAL A 121 12.83 5.04 3.32
N ILE A 122 12.24 4.96 2.14
CA ILE A 122 12.71 4.06 1.08
C ILE A 122 14.04 4.52 0.47
N CYS A 123 14.11 5.78 0.03
CA CYS A 123 15.28 6.30 -0.67
C CYS A 123 16.45 6.50 0.28
N ASN A 124 16.21 7.19 1.40
CA ASN A 124 17.29 7.71 2.24
C ASN A 124 17.65 6.76 3.39
N GLU A 125 16.68 6.11 4.03
CA GLU A 125 16.93 5.25 5.20
C GLU A 125 17.20 3.79 4.81
N VAL A 126 16.49 3.26 3.80
CA VAL A 126 16.73 1.90 3.26
C VAL A 126 17.79 1.92 2.15
N HIS A 127 18.19 3.09 1.67
CA HIS A 127 19.17 3.27 0.59
C HIS A 127 18.75 2.62 -0.75
N ARG A 128 17.46 2.76 -1.10
CA ARG A 128 16.90 2.28 -2.38
C ARG A 128 16.44 3.42 -3.28
N PRO A 129 17.35 4.29 -3.79
CA PRO A 129 17.00 5.31 -4.78
C PRO A 129 16.59 4.70 -6.12
N ASP A 130 16.91 3.42 -6.35
CA ASP A 130 16.56 2.64 -7.54
C ASP A 130 15.13 2.09 -7.52
N MET A 131 14.51 1.96 -6.35
CA MET A 131 13.17 1.39 -6.24
C MET A 131 12.12 2.36 -6.80
N VAL A 132 11.26 1.88 -7.69
CA VAL A 132 10.18 2.73 -8.23
C VAL A 132 9.15 3.00 -7.14
N ILE A 133 8.68 4.25 -7.05
CA ILE A 133 7.55 4.63 -6.19
C ILE A 133 6.49 5.29 -7.08
N LEU A 134 5.37 4.61 -7.27
CA LEU A 134 4.23 5.09 -8.05
C LEU A 134 3.04 5.34 -7.11
N GLU A 135 2.43 6.50 -7.26
CA GLU A 135 1.36 6.97 -6.39
C GLU A 135 0.06 7.15 -7.17
N ASN A 136 -1.04 7.33 -6.43
CA ASN A 136 -2.38 7.59 -6.92
C ASN A 136 -2.95 6.42 -7.74
N VAL A 137 -2.70 5.20 -7.27
CA VAL A 137 -3.29 3.99 -7.85
C VAL A 137 -4.59 3.64 -7.13
N ASP A 138 -5.68 3.51 -7.87
CA ASP A 138 -7.02 3.26 -7.32
C ASP A 138 -7.23 1.76 -6.95
N TYR A 139 -6.53 1.25 -5.93
CA TYR A 139 -6.76 -0.10 -5.35
C TYR A 139 -7.01 -0.07 -3.82
N ILE A 140 -6.94 1.12 -3.23
CA ILE A 140 -7.08 1.37 -1.79
C ILE A 140 -8.56 1.56 -1.39
N HIS A 141 -8.86 1.92 -0.13
CA HIS A 141 -10.21 2.23 0.37
C HIS A 141 -10.83 3.51 -0.26
N ARG A 142 -11.00 3.51 -1.60
CA ARG A 142 -11.60 4.56 -2.43
C ARG A 142 -12.53 3.93 -3.47
N THR A 143 -13.52 4.68 -3.93
CA THR A 143 -14.39 4.28 -5.06
C THR A 143 -14.12 5.14 -6.30
N PRO A 144 -13.93 4.54 -7.49
CA PRO A 144 -13.86 3.10 -7.77
C PRO A 144 -12.58 2.45 -7.23
N MET A 145 -12.59 1.13 -7.09
CA MET A 145 -11.45 0.32 -6.65
C MET A 145 -11.12 -0.75 -7.71
N THR A 146 -9.86 -0.80 -8.10
CA THR A 146 -9.29 -1.77 -9.03
C THR A 146 -8.90 -3.04 -8.29
N ILE A 147 -9.12 -4.18 -8.92
CA ILE A 147 -8.71 -5.48 -8.38
C ILE A 147 -7.24 -5.72 -8.72
N LEU A 148 -6.41 -6.00 -7.72
CA LEU A 148 -5.03 -6.46 -7.88
C LEU A 148 -4.91 -7.94 -7.51
N PRO A 149 -4.76 -8.86 -8.48
CA PRO A 149 -4.54 -10.27 -8.19
C PRO A 149 -3.16 -10.46 -7.56
N THR A 150 -3.10 -10.69 -6.24
CA THR A 150 -1.83 -10.88 -5.54
C THR A 150 -1.08 -12.11 -6.08
N GLY A 151 0.19 -11.93 -6.41
CA GLY A 151 1.06 -12.89 -7.08
C GLY A 151 1.13 -12.73 -8.60
N ALA A 152 0.24 -11.92 -9.20
CA ALA A 152 0.24 -11.71 -10.63
C ALA A 152 1.42 -10.84 -11.11
N TRP A 153 1.99 -11.15 -12.27
CA TRP A 153 2.97 -10.33 -12.95
C TRP A 153 2.37 -9.00 -13.35
N MET A 154 3.05 -7.93 -12.97
CA MET A 154 2.71 -6.55 -13.29
C MET A 154 3.91 -5.85 -13.93
N GLU A 155 3.65 -4.97 -14.89
CA GLU A 155 4.61 -3.98 -15.42
C GLU A 155 4.15 -2.58 -15.02
N ILE A 156 5.10 -1.76 -14.55
CA ILE A 156 4.94 -0.32 -14.39
C ILE A 156 5.83 0.37 -15.42
N ASP A 157 5.27 1.31 -16.18
CA ASP A 157 6.01 2.22 -17.05
C ASP A 157 6.02 3.60 -16.38
N CYS A 158 7.21 4.11 -16.02
CA CYS A 158 7.37 5.43 -15.39
C CYS A 158 7.47 6.57 -16.40
N ASP A 159 7.87 6.28 -17.65
CA ASP A 159 8.10 7.30 -18.67
C ASP A 159 6.76 7.74 -19.30
N GLY A 160 5.85 6.79 -19.43
CA GLY A 160 4.42 7.03 -19.66
C GLY A 160 3.62 6.33 -18.56
N PRO A 161 3.35 7.00 -17.41
CA PRO A 161 2.76 6.39 -16.22
C PRO A 161 1.58 5.46 -16.53
N GLU A 162 1.86 4.16 -16.51
CA GLU A 162 0.91 3.09 -16.84
C GLU A 162 1.21 1.84 -16.01
N ILE A 163 0.15 1.12 -15.63
CA ILE A 163 0.23 -0.20 -15.00
C ILE A 163 -0.41 -1.22 -15.92
N LYS A 164 0.27 -2.33 -16.16
CA LYS A 164 -0.26 -3.49 -16.87
C LYS A 164 -0.18 -4.74 -15.99
N ILE A 165 -1.30 -5.42 -15.79
CA ILE A 165 -1.30 -6.80 -15.25
C ILE A 165 -1.11 -7.74 -16.44
N LEU A 166 -0.04 -8.54 -16.39
CA LEU A 166 0.46 -9.33 -17.52
C LEU A 166 -0.11 -10.75 -17.59
N GLU A 167 -0.95 -11.13 -16.62
CA GLU A 167 -1.57 -12.45 -16.55
C GLU A 167 -3.01 -12.40 -16.04
N PRO A 168 -3.85 -13.39 -16.36
CA PRO A 168 -5.21 -13.43 -15.86
C PRO A 168 -5.24 -13.72 -14.36
N GLY A 169 -6.19 -13.11 -13.64
CA GLY A 169 -6.37 -13.36 -12.20
C GLY A 169 -7.02 -14.71 -11.87
N VAL A 170 -7.57 -15.40 -12.87
CA VAL A 170 -8.23 -16.71 -12.76
C VAL A 170 -7.97 -17.54 -14.02
N SER A 171 -8.02 -18.87 -13.89
CA SER A 171 -7.87 -19.84 -14.98
C SER A 171 -9.13 -20.02 -15.82
#